data_AF-A0A4V5UWB7-F1
#
_entry.id   AF-A0A4V5UWB7-F1
#
_cell.length_a   1.000
_cell.length_b   1.000
_cell.length_c   1.000
_cell.angle_alpha   90.00
_cell.angle_beta   90.00
_cell.angle_gamma   90.00
#
_symmetry.space_group_name_H-M   'P 1'
#
loop_
_entity.id
_entity.type
_entity.pdbx_description
1 polymer ?
#
loop_
_entity_poly.entity_id
_entity_poly.type
_entity_poly.pdbx_seq_one_letter_code
_entity_poly.pdbx_strand_id
1 'polypeptide(L)'
;MSQYEEETFNEQESLQLITTMINKAKADFVETGISAIMWGSIISFCALVQFVSYFYPLSWARYVWLLTFLAVVPQIIISARERRRMKFKTYYSDAMSGIWLSFAITMFLLSFYVNTIQVPYIQLHAETLFLIVYGVPTFATGFTRRFTPMIIGGIACWVFAILAFYTAYPYTMLYYVAAAQLAWFIPGFILQRRYLKAKKQQHV
;
A
#
# COMPACT_ATOMS: atom_id res chain seq x y z
N MET A 1 41.49 -38.73 1.18
CA MET A 1 41.59 -37.37 1.74
C MET A 1 41.48 -36.43 0.56
N SER A 2 40.26 -36.00 0.22
CA SER A 2 40.00 -35.15 -0.96
C SER A 2 40.51 -33.75 -0.67
N GLN A 3 41.54 -33.33 -1.43
CA GLN A 3 42.07 -31.97 -1.43
C GLN A 3 40.93 -31.01 -1.80
N TYR A 4 40.64 -30.07 -0.90
CA TYR A 4 39.90 -28.86 -1.26
C TYR A 4 40.91 -27.94 -1.95
N GLU A 5 40.82 -27.80 -3.28
CA GLU A 5 41.47 -26.71 -3.99
C GLU A 5 40.81 -25.41 -3.53
N GLU A 6 41.56 -24.59 -2.80
CA GLU A 6 41.19 -23.19 -2.58
C GLU A 6 41.29 -22.47 -3.93
N GLU A 7 40.16 -22.30 -4.62
CA GLU A 7 40.05 -21.42 -5.79
C GLU A 7 40.46 -20.00 -5.35
N THR A 8 41.67 -19.60 -5.69
CA THR A 8 42.18 -18.26 -5.48
C THR A 8 41.50 -17.33 -6.47
N PHE A 9 40.40 -16.70 -6.04
CA PHE A 9 39.68 -15.74 -6.86
C PHE A 9 40.61 -14.60 -7.29
N ASN A 10 40.67 -14.34 -8.59
CA ASN A 10 41.34 -13.15 -9.13
C ASN A 10 40.65 -11.89 -8.56
N GLU A 11 41.41 -10.85 -8.26
CA GLU A 11 40.93 -9.61 -7.63
C GLU A 11 39.73 -9.00 -8.39
N GLN A 12 39.76 -9.13 -9.73
CA GLN A 12 38.67 -8.69 -10.61
C GLN A 12 37.41 -9.55 -10.48
N GLU A 13 37.53 -10.87 -10.35
CA GLU A 13 36.39 -11.78 -10.16
C GLU A 13 35.77 -11.63 -8.78
N SER A 14 36.60 -11.38 -7.75
CA SER A 14 36.12 -11.06 -6.39
C SER A 14 35.32 -9.75 -6.38
N LEU A 15 35.83 -8.70 -7.03
CA LEU A 15 35.13 -7.42 -7.16
C LEU A 15 33.85 -7.55 -7.99
N GLN A 16 33.86 -8.34 -9.07
CA GLN A 16 32.67 -8.64 -9.86
C GLN A 16 31.65 -9.45 -9.08
N LEU A 17 32.08 -10.44 -8.29
CA LEU A 17 31.21 -11.24 -7.43
C LEU A 17 30.59 -10.37 -6.34
N ILE A 18 31.38 -9.54 -5.65
CA ILE A 18 30.89 -8.57 -4.65
C ILE A 18 29.89 -7.60 -5.31
N THR A 19 30.21 -7.06 -6.48
CA THR A 19 29.32 -6.15 -7.21
C THR A 19 28.04 -6.86 -7.65
N THR A 20 28.12 -8.11 -8.07
CA THR A 20 26.97 -8.93 -8.45
C THR A 20 26.13 -9.28 -7.23
N MET A 21 26.75 -9.60 -6.10
CA MET A 21 26.08 -9.87 -4.82
C MET A 21 25.41 -8.60 -4.27
N ILE A 22 26.06 -7.44 -4.37
CA ILE A 22 25.51 -6.12 -4.02
C ILE A 22 24.34 -5.76 -4.95
N ASN A 23 24.50 -5.97 -6.26
CA ASN A 23 23.46 -5.66 -7.25
C ASN A 23 22.28 -6.63 -7.15
N LYS A 24 22.53 -7.91 -6.85
CA LYS A 24 21.50 -8.94 -6.63
C LYS A 24 20.76 -8.71 -5.32
N ALA A 25 21.47 -8.31 -4.26
CA ALA A 25 20.84 -7.85 -3.01
C ALA A 25 20.00 -6.57 -3.22
N LYS A 26 20.40 -5.67 -4.13
CA LYS A 26 19.57 -4.53 -4.56
C LYS A 26 18.36 -4.95 -5.41
N ALA A 27 18.49 -6.00 -6.21
CA ALA A 27 17.45 -6.48 -7.13
C ALA A 27 16.41 -7.41 -6.48
N ASP A 28 16.69 -7.98 -5.30
CA ASP A 28 15.77 -8.90 -4.61
C ASP A 28 14.61 -8.19 -3.87
N PHE A 29 14.54 -6.86 -3.91
CA PHE A 29 13.48 -6.05 -3.25
C PHE A 29 12.38 -5.56 -4.19
N VAL A 30 12.11 -6.25 -5.31
CA VAL A 30 11.09 -5.77 -6.25
C VAL A 30 9.74 -6.42 -5.99
N GLU A 31 8.98 -5.81 -5.08
CA GLU A 31 7.55 -6.05 -5.00
C GLU A 31 6.86 -5.71 -6.32
N THR A 32 5.80 -6.45 -6.63
CA THR A 32 5.14 -6.34 -7.94
C THR A 32 4.35 -5.05 -8.12
N GLY A 33 4.05 -4.32 -7.02
CA GLY A 33 3.18 -3.15 -7.01
C GLY A 33 1.69 -3.47 -7.26
N ILE A 34 1.34 -4.73 -7.56
CA ILE A 34 -0.02 -5.15 -7.93
C ILE A 34 -1.00 -4.91 -6.77
N SER A 35 -0.62 -5.28 -5.55
CA SER A 35 -1.42 -5.05 -4.35
C SER A 35 -1.76 -3.57 -4.17
N ALA A 36 -0.79 -2.68 -4.40
CA ALA A 36 -1.00 -1.25 -4.25
C ALA A 36 -1.91 -0.66 -5.34
N ILE A 37 -1.74 -1.08 -6.60
CA ILE A 37 -2.63 -0.68 -7.69
C ILE A 37 -4.07 -1.13 -7.40
N MET A 38 -4.25 -2.36 -6.92
CA MET A 38 -5.55 -2.92 -6.58
C MET A 38 -6.23 -2.08 -5.50
N TRP A 39 -5.57 -1.83 -4.36
CA TRP A 39 -6.14 -1.03 -3.28
C TRP A 39 -6.43 0.41 -3.70
N GLY A 40 -5.52 1.06 -4.42
CA GLY A 40 -5.74 2.40 -4.96
C GLY A 40 -6.97 2.46 -5.87
N SER A 41 -7.15 1.47 -6.75
CA SER A 41 -8.29 1.38 -7.65
C SER A 41 -9.61 1.15 -6.92
N ILE A 42 -9.65 0.19 -5.99
CA ILE A 42 -10.86 -0.20 -5.28
C ILE A 42 -11.35 0.94 -4.39
N ILE A 43 -10.47 1.55 -3.59
CA ILE A 43 -10.84 2.67 -2.72
C ILE A 43 -11.31 3.87 -3.53
N SER A 44 -10.62 4.18 -4.64
CA SER A 44 -11.03 5.28 -5.53
C SER A 44 -12.40 5.02 -6.16
N PHE A 45 -12.67 3.80 -6.60
CA PHE A 45 -13.95 3.41 -7.18
C PHE A 45 -15.08 3.51 -6.13
N CYS A 46 -14.87 2.97 -4.93
CA CYS A 46 -15.85 3.07 -3.83
C CYS A 46 -16.18 4.52 -3.49
N ALA A 47 -15.16 5.37 -3.35
CA ALA A 47 -15.34 6.79 -3.05
C ALA A 47 -16.07 7.54 -4.17
N LEU A 48 -15.74 7.27 -5.45
CA LEU A 48 -16.44 7.85 -6.60
C LEU A 48 -17.90 7.45 -6.65
N VAL A 49 -18.22 6.17 -6.46
CA VAL A 49 -19.60 5.67 -6.45
C VAL A 49 -20.38 6.32 -5.30
N GLN A 50 -19.78 6.43 -4.11
CA GLN A 50 -20.41 7.07 -2.96
C GLN A 50 -20.68 8.57 -3.22
N PHE A 51 -19.74 9.27 -3.87
CA PHE A 51 -19.91 10.66 -4.29
C PHE A 51 -21.07 10.82 -5.27
N VAL A 52 -21.13 9.99 -6.33
CA VAL A 52 -22.21 10.02 -7.32
C VAL A 52 -23.55 9.65 -6.69
N SER A 53 -23.55 8.70 -5.75
CA SER A 53 -24.75 8.26 -5.04
C SER A 53 -25.43 9.36 -4.23
N TYR A 54 -24.71 10.41 -3.87
CA TYR A 54 -25.28 11.55 -3.18
C TYR A 54 -26.24 12.34 -4.09
N PHE A 55 -25.86 12.53 -5.36
CA PHE A 55 -26.68 13.27 -6.33
C PHE A 55 -27.71 12.37 -7.01
N TYR A 56 -27.39 11.10 -7.19
CA TYR A 56 -28.26 10.10 -7.79
C TYR A 56 -28.47 8.97 -6.78
N PRO A 57 -29.63 8.89 -6.10
CA PRO A 57 -29.86 7.91 -5.04
C PRO A 57 -29.89 6.48 -5.61
N LEU A 58 -28.71 5.86 -5.66
CA LEU A 58 -28.50 4.49 -6.08
C LEU A 58 -28.63 3.60 -4.84
N SER A 59 -29.71 2.83 -4.74
CA SER A 59 -30.02 1.98 -3.57
C SER A 59 -28.88 1.01 -3.21
N TRP A 60 -28.11 0.57 -4.21
CA TRP A 60 -27.00 -0.37 -4.05
C TRP A 60 -25.69 0.31 -3.62
N ALA A 61 -25.55 1.62 -3.78
CA ALA A 61 -24.29 2.32 -3.50
C ALA A 61 -23.92 2.30 -2.01
N ARG A 62 -24.90 2.15 -1.10
CA ARG A 62 -24.65 1.90 0.33
C ARG A 62 -23.76 0.67 0.56
N TYR A 63 -23.86 -0.33 -0.31
CA TYR A 63 -23.10 -1.57 -0.21
C TYR A 63 -21.75 -1.52 -0.93
N VAL A 64 -21.38 -0.40 -1.57
CA VAL A 64 -20.14 -0.32 -2.36
C VAL A 64 -18.90 -0.62 -1.52
N TRP A 65 -18.88 -0.20 -0.25
CA TRP A 65 -17.79 -0.46 0.66
C TRP A 65 -17.61 -1.95 1.01
N LEU A 66 -18.60 -2.82 0.77
CA LEU A 66 -18.44 -4.28 0.86
C LEU A 66 -17.40 -4.82 -0.13
N LEU A 67 -17.15 -4.09 -1.23
CA LEU A 67 -16.07 -4.45 -2.16
C LEU A 67 -14.70 -4.45 -1.48
N THR A 68 -14.49 -3.64 -0.43
CA THR A 68 -13.21 -3.62 0.29
C THR A 68 -12.99 -4.90 1.10
N PHE A 69 -14.05 -5.48 1.68
CA PHE A 69 -14.00 -6.79 2.32
C PHE A 69 -13.77 -7.89 1.28
N LEU A 70 -14.44 -7.82 0.13
CA LEU A 70 -14.23 -8.76 -0.97
C LEU A 70 -12.77 -8.71 -1.47
N ALA A 71 -12.15 -7.53 -1.48
CA ALA A 71 -10.75 -7.32 -1.88
C ALA A 71 -9.73 -7.95 -0.94
N VAL A 72 -10.10 -8.30 0.29
CA VAL A 72 -9.22 -9.01 1.22
C VAL A 72 -8.87 -10.41 0.69
N VAL A 73 -9.80 -11.08 0.00
CA VAL A 73 -9.56 -12.42 -0.58
C VAL A 73 -8.44 -12.40 -1.63
N PRO A 74 -8.51 -11.60 -2.72
CA PRO A 74 -7.40 -11.51 -3.67
C PRO A 74 -6.13 -10.95 -3.01
N GLN A 75 -6.23 -10.06 -2.02
CA GLN A 75 -5.07 -9.56 -1.28
C GLN A 75 -4.31 -10.69 -0.56
N ILE A 76 -5.03 -11.62 0.10
CA ILE A 76 -4.40 -12.78 0.76
C ILE A 76 -3.72 -13.67 -0.28
N ILE A 77 -4.38 -13.93 -1.42
CA ILE A 77 -3.82 -14.76 -2.50
C ILE A 77 -2.54 -14.13 -3.07
N ILE A 78 -2.57 -12.82 -3.36
CA ILE A 78 -1.40 -12.09 -3.87
C ILE A 78 -0.28 -12.11 -2.82
N SER A 79 -0.58 -11.81 -1.56
CA SER A 79 0.40 -11.82 -0.48
C SER A 79 1.02 -13.21 -0.28
N ALA A 80 0.24 -14.28 -0.33
CA ALA A 80 0.74 -15.65 -0.23
C ALA A 80 1.65 -15.99 -1.43
N ARG A 81 1.29 -15.57 -2.64
CA ARG A 81 2.10 -15.78 -3.84
C ARG A 81 3.41 -14.99 -3.80
N GLU A 82 3.38 -13.76 -3.30
CA GLU A 82 4.57 -12.91 -3.14
C GLU A 82 5.49 -13.46 -2.05
N ARG A 83 4.95 -13.89 -0.89
CA ARG A 83 5.73 -14.52 0.17
C ARG A 83 6.47 -15.77 -0.30
N ARG A 84 5.84 -16.62 -1.13
CA ARG A 84 6.50 -17.80 -1.72
C ARG A 84 7.65 -17.45 -2.65
N ARG A 85 7.71 -16.22 -3.18
CA ARG A 85 8.79 -15.74 -4.05
C ARG A 85 9.94 -15.11 -3.26
N MET A 86 9.70 -14.63 -2.05
CA MET A 86 10.73 -14.08 -1.18
C MET A 86 11.55 -15.22 -0.58
N LYS A 87 12.83 -15.32 -0.94
CA LYS A 87 13.73 -16.39 -0.46
C LYS A 87 14.21 -16.17 0.98
N PHE A 88 14.06 -14.97 1.56
CA PHE A 88 14.51 -14.65 2.91
C PHE A 88 13.53 -13.72 3.64
N LYS A 89 13.29 -13.97 4.93
CA LYS A 89 12.59 -13.04 5.83
C LYS A 89 13.56 -11.94 6.26
N THR A 90 13.27 -10.69 5.91
CA THR A 90 14.04 -9.54 6.39
C THR A 90 13.36 -8.94 7.63
N TYR A 91 14.15 -8.45 8.59
CA TYR A 91 13.67 -7.73 9.79
C TYR A 91 12.63 -6.63 9.47
N TYR A 92 12.81 -5.91 8.35
CA TYR A 92 11.85 -4.90 7.87
C TYR A 92 10.45 -5.46 7.57
N SER A 93 10.32 -6.74 7.23
CA SER A 93 9.04 -7.41 6.96
C SER A 93 8.21 -7.59 8.23
N ASP A 94 8.84 -7.82 9.38
CA ASP A 94 8.15 -8.05 10.64
C ASP A 94 7.63 -6.73 11.22
N ALA A 95 8.46 -5.68 11.20
CA ALA A 95 8.05 -4.32 11.56
C ALA A 95 6.87 -3.84 10.70
N MET A 96 6.94 -4.08 9.38
CA MET A 96 5.85 -3.73 8.46
C MET A 96 4.56 -4.49 8.77
N SER A 97 4.66 -5.78 9.09
CA SER A 97 3.50 -6.59 9.47
C SER A 97 2.84 -6.05 10.75
N GLY A 98 3.63 -5.60 11.72
CA GLY A 98 3.13 -4.93 12.93
C GLY A 98 2.38 -3.62 12.63
N ILE A 99 2.91 -2.77 11.74
CA ILE A 99 2.26 -1.51 11.32
C ILE A 99 0.92 -1.78 10.62
N TRP A 100 0.85 -2.80 9.77
CA TRP A 100 -0.38 -3.15 9.09
C TRP A 100 -1.42 -3.77 10.02
N LEU A 101 -0.98 -4.58 10.98
CA LEU A 101 -1.86 -5.14 11.99
C LEU A 101 -2.43 -4.04 12.90
N SER A 102 -1.59 -3.10 13.35
CA SER A 102 -2.06 -1.96 14.15
C SER A 102 -3.04 -1.10 13.35
N PHE A 103 -2.73 -0.79 12.09
CA PHE A 103 -3.64 -0.11 11.18
C PHE A 103 -4.99 -0.82 11.05
N ALA A 104 -5.00 -2.14 10.84
CA ALA A 104 -6.22 -2.92 10.70
C ALA A 104 -7.07 -2.90 11.99
N ILE A 105 -6.43 -3.07 13.16
CA ILE A 105 -7.10 -3.00 14.46
C ILE A 105 -7.67 -1.59 14.68
N THR A 106 -6.90 -0.54 14.42
CA THR A 106 -7.37 0.85 14.56
C THR A 106 -8.52 1.16 13.62
N MET A 107 -8.46 0.71 12.37
CA MET A 107 -9.55 0.85 11.39
C MET A 107 -10.83 0.16 11.86
N PHE A 108 -10.72 -1.06 12.38
CA PHE A 108 -11.85 -1.81 12.92
C PHE A 108 -12.47 -1.10 14.13
N LEU A 109 -11.65 -0.70 15.10
CA LEU A 109 -12.13 0.00 16.31
C LEU A 109 -12.76 1.35 15.96
N LEU A 110 -12.17 2.10 15.03
CA LEU A 110 -12.72 3.38 14.57
C LEU A 110 -14.07 3.18 13.87
N SER A 111 -14.17 2.17 12.99
CA SER A 111 -15.43 1.82 12.33
C SER A 111 -16.49 1.40 13.35
N PHE A 112 -16.14 0.56 14.32
CA PHE A 112 -17.04 0.16 15.40
C PHE A 112 -17.51 1.38 16.20
N TYR A 113 -16.59 2.26 16.62
CA TYR A 113 -16.89 3.47 17.37
C TYR A 113 -17.88 4.40 16.64
N VAL A 114 -17.60 4.72 15.37
CA VAL A 114 -18.45 5.60 14.54
C VAL A 114 -19.85 5.00 14.37
N ASN A 115 -19.96 3.69 14.14
CA ASN A 115 -21.24 3.02 13.92
C ASN A 115 -22.04 2.81 15.21
N THR A 116 -21.40 2.68 16.37
CA THR A 116 -22.09 2.42 17.65
C THR A 116 -22.60 3.68 18.34
N ILE A 117 -21.80 4.74 18.46
CA ILE A 117 -22.22 5.92 19.26
C ILE A 117 -23.26 6.77 18.50
N GLN A 118 -23.33 6.64 17.17
CA GLN A 118 -24.31 7.31 16.31
C GLN A 118 -24.48 8.82 16.56
N VAL A 119 -23.47 9.51 17.10
CA VAL A 119 -23.52 10.97 17.28
C VAL A 119 -23.49 11.65 15.91
N PRO A 120 -24.45 12.52 15.56
CA PRO A 120 -24.53 13.12 14.23
C PRO A 120 -23.23 13.83 13.80
N TYR A 121 -22.60 14.55 14.73
CA TYR A 121 -21.34 15.25 14.46
C TYR A 121 -20.17 14.31 14.14
N ILE A 122 -20.07 13.18 14.84
CA ILE A 122 -19.02 12.17 14.59
C ILE A 122 -19.26 11.48 13.24
N GLN A 123 -20.51 11.18 12.91
CA GLN A 123 -20.87 10.57 11.63
C GLN A 123 -20.56 11.49 10.44
N LEU A 124 -20.80 12.79 10.59
CA LEU A 124 -20.53 13.78 9.55
C LEU A 124 -19.03 13.88 9.19
N HIS A 125 -18.15 13.66 10.16
CA HIS A 125 -16.69 13.77 9.99
C HIS A 125 -15.94 12.44 10.08
N ALA A 126 -16.66 11.31 10.03
CA ALA A 126 -16.06 9.98 10.15
C ALA A 126 -14.97 9.74 9.09
N GLU A 127 -15.23 10.18 7.86
CA GLU A 127 -14.32 10.12 6.72
C GLU A 127 -12.96 10.77 6.99
N THR A 128 -12.96 11.90 7.70
CA THR A 128 -11.72 12.57 8.09
C THR A 128 -10.88 11.71 9.01
N LEU A 129 -11.49 11.06 10.00
CA LEU A 129 -10.80 10.19 10.95
C LEU A 129 -10.15 8.99 10.25
N PHE A 130 -10.86 8.40 9.30
CA PHE A 130 -10.36 7.30 8.48
C PHE A 130 -9.18 7.74 7.60
N LEU A 131 -9.21 8.93 6.96
CA LEU A 131 -8.07 9.46 6.20
C LEU A 131 -6.80 9.66 7.05
N ILE A 132 -6.96 10.14 8.29
CA ILE A 132 -5.84 10.32 9.23
C ILE A 132 -5.12 9.00 9.45
N VAL A 133 -5.88 7.95 9.77
CA VAL A 133 -5.36 6.62 10.04
C VAL A 133 -4.81 5.97 8.76
N TYR A 134 -5.42 6.22 7.59
CA TYR A 134 -4.99 5.71 6.28
C TYR A 134 -3.61 6.21 5.83
N GLY A 135 -3.23 7.43 6.23
CA GLY A 135 -1.91 7.99 5.95
C GLY A 135 -0.77 7.23 6.64
N VAL A 136 -1.01 6.67 7.83
CA VAL A 136 0.01 6.03 8.68
C VAL A 136 0.72 4.84 8.01
N PRO A 137 0.02 3.76 7.60
CA PRO A 137 0.69 2.62 6.99
C PRO A 137 1.33 3.00 5.65
N THR A 138 0.73 3.94 4.91
CA THR A 138 1.26 4.42 3.62
C THR A 138 2.61 5.12 3.83
N PHE A 139 2.65 6.10 4.74
CA PHE A 139 3.85 6.84 5.07
C PHE A 139 4.95 5.92 5.62
N ALA A 140 4.60 5.03 6.56
CA ALA A 140 5.54 4.08 7.14
C ALA A 140 6.08 3.08 6.11
N THR A 141 5.24 2.65 5.15
CA THR A 141 5.66 1.84 3.99
C THR A 141 6.68 2.59 3.13
N GLY A 142 6.39 3.85 2.81
CA GLY A 142 7.31 4.72 2.09
C GLY A 142 8.64 4.92 2.81
N PHE A 143 8.60 5.16 4.13
CA PHE A 143 9.80 5.41 4.93
C PHE A 143 10.69 4.17 5.06
N THR A 144 10.10 3.03 5.48
CA THR A 144 10.82 1.76 5.65
C THR A 144 11.46 1.29 4.36
N ARG A 145 10.80 1.53 3.22
CA ARG A 145 11.27 1.09 1.89
C ARG A 145 12.02 2.16 1.12
N ARG A 146 12.24 3.33 1.71
CA ARG A 146 12.85 4.50 1.06
C ARG A 146 12.19 4.81 -0.30
N PHE A 147 10.87 4.67 -0.36
CA PHE A 147 10.08 4.88 -1.56
C PHE A 147 9.27 6.17 -1.44
N THR A 148 9.89 7.26 -1.88
CA THR A 148 9.36 8.63 -1.79
C THR A 148 7.93 8.81 -2.31
N PRO A 149 7.48 8.17 -3.41
CA PRO A 149 6.08 8.28 -3.85
C PRO A 149 5.05 7.91 -2.77
N MET A 150 5.30 6.87 -1.96
CA MET A 150 4.40 6.51 -0.86
C MET A 150 4.53 7.45 0.34
N ILE A 151 5.70 8.05 0.57
CA ILE A 151 5.87 9.10 1.60
C ILE A 151 5.00 10.31 1.25
N ILE A 152 5.10 10.79 0.01
CA ILE A 152 4.27 11.90 -0.49
C ILE A 152 2.79 11.54 -0.41
N GLY A 153 2.43 10.31 -0.79
CA GLY A 153 1.06 9.83 -0.68
C GLY A 153 0.51 9.84 0.76
N GLY A 154 1.30 9.39 1.74
CA GLY A 154 0.91 9.43 3.15
C GLY A 154 0.74 10.85 3.68
N ILE A 155 1.66 11.77 3.33
CA ILE A 155 1.55 13.19 3.66
C ILE A 155 0.30 13.81 3.01
N ALA A 156 0.04 13.47 1.75
CA ALA A 156 -1.15 13.93 1.04
C ALA A 156 -2.45 13.48 1.73
N CYS A 157 -2.52 12.25 2.24
CA CYS A 157 -3.67 11.79 3.04
C CYS A 157 -3.93 12.70 4.26
N TRP A 158 -2.89 13.14 4.96
CA TRP A 158 -3.04 14.03 6.11
C TRP A 158 -3.40 15.45 5.71
N VAL A 159 -2.85 15.98 4.62
CA VAL A 159 -3.27 17.27 4.06
C VAL A 159 -4.76 17.21 3.69
N PHE A 160 -5.19 16.15 3.01
CA PHE A 160 -6.58 15.93 2.67
C PHE A 160 -7.49 15.74 3.89
N ALA A 161 -7.01 15.12 4.96
CA ALA A 161 -7.76 15.04 6.21
C ALA A 161 -7.98 16.43 6.84
N ILE A 162 -6.96 17.29 6.82
CA ILE A 162 -7.11 18.68 7.30
C ILE A 162 -8.15 19.43 6.45
N LEU A 163 -8.07 19.32 5.13
CA LEU A 163 -9.05 19.94 4.22
C LEU A 163 -10.47 19.38 4.41
N ALA A 164 -10.59 18.09 4.72
CA ALA A 164 -11.87 17.43 4.96
C ALA A 164 -12.62 17.96 6.19
N PHE A 165 -11.93 18.49 7.21
CA PHE A 165 -12.60 19.14 8.35
C PHE A 165 -13.42 20.36 7.94
N TYR A 166 -13.00 21.07 6.89
CA TYR A 166 -13.64 22.31 6.42
C TYR A 166 -14.55 22.10 5.22
N THR A 167 -14.73 20.85 4.79
CA THR A 167 -15.45 20.51 3.55
C THR A 167 -16.71 19.73 3.88
N ALA A 168 -17.84 20.14 3.30
CA ALA A 168 -19.10 19.43 3.48
C ALA A 168 -19.13 18.10 2.70
N TYR A 169 -19.83 17.11 3.24
CA TYR A 169 -20.21 15.91 2.51
C TYR A 169 -21.12 16.30 1.30
N PRO A 170 -20.93 15.74 0.09
CA PRO A 170 -20.11 14.58 -0.25
C PRO A 170 -18.69 14.91 -0.77
N TYR A 171 -18.28 16.18 -0.84
CA TYR A 171 -17.03 16.58 -1.50
C TYR A 171 -15.79 15.99 -0.83
N THR A 172 -15.88 15.61 0.45
CA THR A 172 -14.88 14.84 1.19
C THR A 172 -14.53 13.50 0.52
N MET A 173 -15.46 12.87 -0.21
CA MET A 173 -15.20 11.67 -1.00
C MET A 173 -14.19 11.90 -2.13
N LEU A 174 -14.10 13.12 -2.69
CA LEU A 174 -13.10 13.43 -3.72
C LEU A 174 -11.68 13.45 -3.15
N TYR A 175 -11.53 13.85 -1.87
CA TYR A 175 -10.26 13.74 -1.18
C TYR A 175 -9.84 12.29 -0.96
N TYR A 176 -10.79 11.38 -0.74
CA TYR A 176 -10.52 9.94 -0.69
C TYR A 176 -10.01 9.39 -2.03
N VAL A 177 -10.62 9.81 -3.13
CA VAL A 177 -10.16 9.44 -4.48
C VAL A 177 -8.73 9.93 -4.67
N ALA A 178 -8.47 11.22 -4.42
CA ALA A 178 -7.14 11.80 -4.56
C ALA A 178 -6.11 11.12 -3.64
N ALA A 179 -6.46 10.87 -2.38
CA ALA A 179 -5.64 10.16 -1.41
C ALA A 179 -5.30 8.76 -1.89
N ALA A 180 -6.29 7.94 -2.28
CA ALA A 180 -6.07 6.58 -2.76
C ALA A 180 -5.19 6.52 -4.03
N GLN A 181 -5.35 7.50 -4.93
CA GLN A 181 -4.52 7.62 -6.11
C GLN A 181 -3.05 7.93 -5.76
N LEU A 182 -2.82 8.95 -4.93
CA LEU A 182 -1.46 9.38 -4.55
C LEU A 182 -0.77 8.39 -3.60
N ALA A 183 -1.50 7.75 -2.70
CA ALA A 183 -0.97 6.83 -1.70
C ALA A 183 -0.71 5.41 -2.23
N TRP A 184 -1.55 4.92 -3.16
CA TRP A 184 -1.51 3.51 -3.55
C TRP A 184 -1.45 3.28 -5.06
N PHE A 185 -2.32 3.94 -5.83
CA PHE A 185 -2.41 3.68 -7.28
C PHE A 185 -1.15 4.10 -8.03
N ILE A 186 -0.77 5.38 -7.93
CA ILE A 186 0.41 5.92 -8.62
C ILE A 186 1.70 5.27 -8.13
N PRO A 187 1.96 5.14 -6.81
CA PRO A 187 3.15 4.44 -6.32
C PRO A 187 3.17 2.97 -6.75
N GLY A 188 2.01 2.30 -6.74
CA GLY A 188 1.87 0.92 -7.21
C GLY A 188 2.20 0.77 -8.69
N PHE A 189 1.75 1.69 -9.55
CA PHE A 189 2.06 1.69 -10.97
C PHE A 189 3.55 1.93 -11.25
N ILE A 190 4.19 2.82 -10.48
CA ILE A 190 5.64 3.03 -10.54
C ILE A 190 6.38 1.75 -10.15
N LEU A 191 5.98 1.08 -9.06
CA LEU A 191 6.55 -0.20 -8.63
C LEU A 191 6.39 -1.28 -9.69
N GLN A 192 5.20 -1.43 -10.26
CA GLN A 192 4.93 -2.42 -11.30
C GLN A 192 5.79 -2.19 -12.55
N ARG A 193 5.97 -0.94 -12.97
CA ARG A 193 6.88 -0.61 -14.09
C ARG A 193 8.33 -0.97 -13.78
N ARG A 194 8.80 -0.72 -12.56
CA ARG A 194 10.15 -1.11 -12.11
C ARG A 194 10.30 -2.64 -12.10
N TYR A 195 9.30 -3.35 -11.60
CA TYR A 195 9.23 -4.82 -11.61
C TYR A 195 9.32 -5.41 -13.01
N LEU A 196 8.51 -4.93 -13.94
CA LEU A 196 8.51 -5.45 -15.31
C LEU A 196 9.83 -5.16 -16.05
N LYS A 197 10.48 -4.02 -15.79
CA LYS A 197 11.81 -3.69 -16.35
C LYS A 197 12.88 -4.63 -15.81
N ALA A 198 12.93 -4.83 -14.49
CA ALA A 198 13.89 -5.73 -13.85
C ALA A 198 13.73 -7.18 -14.35
N LYS A 199 12.48 -7.65 -14.49
CA LYS A 199 12.20 -8.99 -15.03
C LYS A 199 12.68 -9.15 -16.47
N LYS A 200 12.54 -8.14 -17.34
CA LYS A 200 13.05 -8.20 -18.72
C LYS A 200 14.57 -8.31 -18.77
N GLN A 201 15.28 -7.59 -17.89
CA GLN A 201 16.75 -7.62 -17.82
C GLN A 201 17.32 -8.93 -17.27
N GLN A 202 16.54 -9.72 -16.53
CA GLN A 202 16.95 -11.06 -16.06
C GLN A 202 16.76 -12.16 -17.13
N HIS A 203 16.06 -11.87 -18.23
CA HIS A 203 15.78 -12.81 -19.32
C HIS A 203 16.52 -12.45 -20.62
N VAL A 204 17.40 -11.45 -20.59
CA VAL A 204 18.36 -11.11 -21.66
C VAL A 204 19.74 -11.52 -21.16
#